data_AF-A0ABD7AZJ6-F1
#
_entry.id   AF-A0ABD7AZJ6-F1
#
_cell.length_a   1.000
_cell.length_b   1.000
_cell.length_c   1.000
_cell.angle_alpha   90.00
_cell.angle_beta   90.00
_cell.angle_gamma   90.00
#
_symmetry.space_group_name_H-M   'P 1'
#
loop_
_entity.id
_entity.type
_entity.pdbx_description
1 polymer ?
#
loop_
_entity_poly.entity_id
_entity_poly.type
_entity_poly.pdbx_seq_one_letter_code
_entity_poly.pdbx_strand_id
1 'polypeptide(L)'
;MFLKTESFEYNGVTITLSELSALQRIEHLAWLKQQEEQLASGVNPRVALEDTIKTAALLVAMSLWHNHPKKAQMPSMDEAIKQLHQDVLTTWPVEAISAAADMVERLSGMSAPVTEDVPALAEDTAEPITAGKHLKAS
;
A
#
# COMPACT_ATOMS: atom_id res chain seq x y z
N MET A 1 10.23 17.23 11.24
CA MET A 1 9.01 16.42 11.07
C MET A 1 9.47 14.97 10.92
N PHE A 2 8.97 14.07 11.76
CA PHE A 2 9.34 12.66 11.73
C PHE A 2 8.32 11.89 10.90
N LEU A 3 8.79 10.87 10.16
CA LEU A 3 7.92 9.96 9.42
C LEU A 3 7.11 9.12 10.42
N LYS A 4 5.84 8.84 10.13
CA LYS A 4 5.04 7.86 10.89
C LYS A 4 5.72 6.49 10.81
N THR A 5 5.70 5.76 11.92
CA THR A 5 6.27 4.41 12.00
C THR A 5 5.32 3.46 12.70
N GLU A 6 5.42 2.17 12.35
CA GLU A 6 4.66 1.09 12.98
C GLU A 6 5.51 -0.19 13.04
N SER A 7 5.29 -1.01 14.06
CA SER A 7 5.94 -2.31 14.18
C SER A 7 5.21 -3.33 13.33
N PHE A 8 5.96 -3.98 12.44
CA PHE A 8 5.50 -5.13 11.66
C PHE A 8 6.07 -6.40 12.27
N GLU A 9 5.19 -7.33 12.65
CA GLU A 9 5.58 -8.63 13.18
C GLU A 9 5.16 -9.72 12.20
N TYR A 10 6.10 -10.59 11.84
CA TYR A 10 5.84 -11.75 11.01
C TYR A 10 6.69 -12.92 11.49
N ASN A 11 6.07 -14.08 11.74
CA ASN A 11 6.72 -15.27 12.27
C ASN A 11 7.58 -15.02 13.52
N GLY A 12 7.13 -14.13 14.42
CA GLY A 12 7.85 -13.78 15.65
C GLY A 12 9.07 -12.86 15.44
N VAL A 13 9.32 -12.38 14.21
CA VAL A 13 10.31 -11.35 13.92
C VAL A 13 9.60 -10.00 13.83
N THR A 14 10.02 -9.05 14.67
CA THR A 14 9.49 -7.68 14.66
C THR A 14 10.48 -6.73 14.00
N ILE A 15 10.00 -5.92 13.08
CA ILE A 15 10.73 -4.85 12.41
C ILE A 15 9.92 -3.54 12.46
N THR A 16 10.55 -2.40 12.22
CA THR A 16 9.85 -1.11 12.17
C THR A 16 9.75 -0.62 10.74
N LEU A 17 8.52 -0.43 10.26
CA LEU A 17 8.21 0.17 8.97
C LEU A 17 7.85 1.64 9.15
N SER A 18 8.19 2.46 8.16
CA SER A 18 7.93 3.90 8.11
C SER A 18 7.06 4.27 6.92
N GLU A 19 6.34 5.39 7.00
CA GLU A 19 5.71 5.99 5.83
C GLU A 19 6.76 6.44 4.81
N LEU A 20 6.37 6.52 3.54
CA LEU A 20 7.23 7.06 2.49
C LEU A 20 7.23 8.58 2.54
N SER A 21 8.44 9.15 2.36
CA SER A 21 8.57 10.58 2.09
C SER A 21 7.85 10.96 0.78
N ALA A 22 7.54 12.24 0.61
CA ALA A 22 6.92 12.74 -0.63
C ALA A 22 7.76 12.39 -1.88
N LEU A 23 9.09 12.48 -1.78
CA LEU A 23 9.99 12.15 -2.88
C LEU A 23 9.92 10.65 -3.23
N GLN A 24 9.96 9.78 -2.22
CA GLN A 24 9.86 8.32 -2.43
C GLN A 24 8.50 7.93 -3.04
N ARG A 25 7.42 8.62 -2.69
CA ARG A 25 6.11 8.42 -3.33
C ARG A 25 6.14 8.77 -4.82
N ILE A 26 6.82 9.86 -5.19
CA ILE A 26 6.99 10.24 -6.61
C ILE A 26 7.84 9.19 -7.34
N GLU A 27 8.92 8.72 -6.73
CA GLU A 27 9.79 7.67 -7.30
C GLU A 27 9.03 6.36 -7.50
N HIS A 28 8.20 5.95 -6.53
CA HIS A 28 7.36 4.77 -6.64
C HIS A 28 6.35 4.87 -7.80
N LEU A 29 5.69 6.04 -7.95
CA LEU A 29 4.78 6.28 -9.08
C LEU A 29 5.50 6.24 -10.44
N ALA A 30 6.72 6.77 -10.52
CA ALA A 30 7.54 6.70 -11.74
C ALA A 30 7.90 5.25 -12.10
N TRP A 31 8.22 4.44 -11.09
CA TRP A 31 8.50 3.02 -11.27
C TRP A 31 7.25 2.25 -11.74
N LEU A 32 6.08 2.50 -11.14
CA LEU A 32 4.81 1.89 -11.56
C LEU A 32 4.48 2.19 -13.02
N LYS A 33 4.64 3.46 -13.43
CA LYS A 33 4.44 3.88 -14.82
C LYS A 33 5.35 3.11 -15.79
N GLN A 34 6.62 2.95 -15.45
CA GLN A 34 7.57 2.20 -16.28
C GLN A 34 7.14 0.73 -16.43
N GLN A 35 6.62 0.12 -15.36
CA GLN A 35 6.13 -1.25 -15.42
C GLN A 35 4.88 -1.40 -16.30
N GLU A 36 3.93 -0.46 -16.22
CA GLU A 36 2.73 -0.45 -17.07
C GLU A 36 3.10 -0.38 -18.56
N GLU A 37 4.04 0.50 -18.92
CA GLU A 37 4.58 0.61 -20.28
C GLU A 37 5.22 -0.71 -20.76
N GLN A 38 5.90 -1.43 -19.88
CA GLN A 38 6.47 -2.75 -20.20
C GLN A 38 5.39 -3.82 -20.38
N LEU A 39 4.33 -3.82 -19.55
CA LEU A 39 3.23 -4.79 -19.63
C LEU A 39 2.31 -4.57 -20.85
N ALA A 40 2.25 -3.34 -21.39
CA ALA A 40 1.52 -3.02 -22.63
C ALA A 40 2.02 -3.81 -23.86
N SER A 41 3.22 -4.40 -23.80
CA SER A 41 3.79 -5.23 -24.87
C SER A 41 3.30 -6.69 -24.90
N GLY A 42 2.44 -7.10 -23.96
CA GLY A 42 1.83 -8.43 -23.89
C GLY A 42 1.94 -9.06 -22.50
N VAL A 43 0.82 -9.38 -21.88
CA VAL A 43 0.77 -9.82 -20.47
C VAL A 43 0.95 -11.34 -20.36
N ASN A 44 2.14 -11.77 -19.95
CA ASN A 44 2.33 -13.10 -19.39
C ASN A 44 1.95 -13.04 -17.89
N PRO A 45 0.96 -13.82 -17.41
CA PRO A 45 0.45 -13.69 -16.03
C PRO A 45 1.50 -14.00 -14.96
N ARG A 46 2.48 -14.86 -15.26
CA ARG A 46 3.64 -15.11 -14.38
C ARG A 46 4.53 -13.88 -14.22
N VAL A 47 4.77 -13.16 -15.33
CA VAL A 47 5.58 -11.93 -15.33
C VAL A 47 4.87 -10.84 -14.54
N ALA A 48 3.54 -10.70 -14.72
CA ALA A 48 2.73 -9.74 -13.97
C ALA A 48 2.77 -9.98 -12.44
N LEU A 49 2.74 -11.25 -12.01
CA LEU A 49 2.86 -11.60 -10.59
C LEU A 49 4.26 -11.26 -10.05
N GLU A 50 5.32 -11.64 -10.75
CA GLU A 50 6.70 -11.32 -10.36
C GLU A 50 6.92 -9.81 -10.25
N ASP A 51 6.36 -9.04 -11.20
CA ASP A 51 6.44 -7.59 -11.18
C ASP A 51 5.73 -7.00 -9.96
N THR A 52 4.55 -7.53 -9.61
CA THR A 52 3.79 -7.11 -8.42
C THR A 52 4.59 -7.35 -7.14
N ILE A 53 5.25 -8.51 -7.02
CA ILE A 53 6.10 -8.84 -5.86
C ILE A 53 7.30 -7.90 -5.78
N LYS A 54 7.94 -7.59 -6.92
CA LYS A 54 9.04 -6.62 -7.00
C LYS A 54 8.58 -5.20 -6.60
N THR A 55 7.38 -4.80 -7.01
CA THR A 55 6.78 -3.53 -6.58
C THR A 55 6.65 -3.46 -5.07
N ALA A 56 6.01 -4.47 -4.49
CA ALA A 56 5.76 -4.54 -3.06
C ALA A 56 7.07 -4.57 -2.26
N ALA A 57 8.06 -5.35 -2.72
CA ALA A 57 9.38 -5.42 -2.10
C ALA A 57 10.14 -4.08 -2.16
N LEU A 58 10.05 -3.36 -3.29
CA LEU A 58 10.63 -2.03 -3.42
C LEU A 58 10.00 -1.04 -2.42
N LEU A 59 8.68 -1.06 -2.30
CA LEU A 59 7.95 -0.21 -1.35
C LEU A 59 8.41 -0.46 0.10
N VAL A 60 8.52 -1.73 0.48
CA VAL A 60 9.04 -2.15 1.80
C VAL A 60 10.49 -1.70 2.00
N ALA A 61 11.34 -1.84 0.99
CA ALA A 61 12.74 -1.39 1.06
C ALA A 61 12.88 0.12 1.28
N MET A 62 12.08 0.92 0.58
CA MET A 62 12.02 2.38 0.75
C MET A 62 11.61 2.78 2.17
N SER A 63 10.70 2.01 2.78
CA SER A 63 10.26 2.17 4.17
C SER A 63 11.35 1.80 5.17
N LEU A 64 11.97 0.62 5.01
CA LEU A 64 13.03 0.11 5.89
C LEU A 64 14.28 1.01 5.93
N TRP A 65 14.60 1.67 4.82
CA TRP A 65 15.72 2.60 4.72
C TRP A 65 15.72 3.66 5.84
N HIS A 66 14.53 4.11 6.27
CA HIS A 66 14.43 5.17 7.30
C HIS A 66 14.94 4.75 8.67
N ASN A 67 14.82 3.46 8.99
CA ASN A 67 15.25 2.88 10.26
C ASN A 67 16.56 2.08 10.12
N HIS A 68 17.22 2.17 8.96
CA HIS A 68 18.38 1.37 8.68
C HIS A 68 19.56 1.75 9.59
N PRO A 69 20.15 0.81 10.37
CA PRO A 69 21.16 1.14 11.39
C PRO A 69 22.43 1.75 10.81
N LYS A 70 22.75 1.44 9.55
CA LYS A 70 23.93 1.97 8.83
C LYS A 70 23.59 3.12 7.87
N LYS A 71 22.39 3.71 7.95
CA LYS A 71 21.95 4.80 7.05
C LYS A 71 22.99 5.93 6.94
N ALA A 72 23.60 6.31 8.06
CA ALA A 72 24.62 7.38 8.12
C ALA A 72 25.98 7.00 7.50
N GLN A 73 26.21 5.72 7.21
CA GLN A 73 27.47 5.20 6.67
C GLN A 73 27.37 4.81 5.19
N MET A 74 26.18 4.86 4.61
CA MET A 74 25.98 4.50 3.21
C MET A 74 26.24 5.68 2.27
N PRO A 75 26.88 5.43 1.11
CA PRO A 75 27.29 6.48 0.19
C PRO A 75 26.10 7.16 -0.51
N SER A 76 24.99 6.44 -0.73
CA SER A 76 23.76 7.00 -1.29
C SER A 76 22.52 6.27 -0.78
N MET A 77 21.38 6.97 -0.81
CA MET A 77 20.07 6.41 -0.51
C MET A 77 19.68 5.35 -1.55
N ASP A 78 19.94 5.60 -2.83
CA ASP A 78 19.49 4.72 -3.92
C ASP A 78 20.20 3.37 -3.88
N GLU A 79 21.50 3.33 -3.59
CA GLU A 79 22.23 2.07 -3.43
C GLU A 79 21.71 1.28 -2.23
N ALA A 80 21.38 1.96 -1.14
CA ALA A 80 20.83 1.33 0.04
C ALA A 80 19.45 0.71 -0.21
N ILE A 81 18.58 1.45 -0.90
CA ILE A 81 17.24 0.96 -1.27
C ILE A 81 17.37 -0.22 -2.21
N LYS A 82 18.33 -0.21 -3.16
CA LYS A 82 18.59 -1.36 -4.04
C LYS A 82 19.04 -2.60 -3.28
N GLN A 83 19.93 -2.45 -2.29
CA GLN A 83 20.36 -3.56 -1.44
C GLN A 83 19.19 -4.11 -0.63
N LEU A 84 18.45 -3.24 0.05
CA LEU A 84 17.27 -3.63 0.82
C LEU A 84 16.20 -4.30 -0.04
N HIS A 85 15.97 -3.80 -1.25
CA HIS A 85 15.03 -4.41 -2.19
C HIS A 85 15.45 -5.83 -2.55
N GLN A 86 16.73 -6.05 -2.85
CA GLN A 86 17.27 -7.38 -3.13
C GLN A 86 17.21 -8.32 -1.92
N ASP A 87 17.49 -7.79 -0.72
CA ASP A 87 17.42 -8.54 0.54
C ASP A 87 15.97 -8.99 0.80
N VAL A 88 14.99 -8.08 0.69
CA VAL A 88 13.56 -8.39 0.85
C VAL A 88 13.13 -9.48 -0.15
N LEU A 89 13.49 -9.34 -1.43
CA LEU A 89 13.14 -10.32 -2.46
C LEU A 89 13.71 -11.72 -2.23
N THR A 90 14.85 -11.84 -1.54
CA THR A 90 15.55 -13.12 -1.37
C THR A 90 15.32 -13.76 -0.01
N THR A 91 15.00 -12.96 1.00
CA THR A 91 14.92 -13.44 2.39
C THR A 91 13.50 -13.44 2.95
N TRP A 92 12.56 -12.71 2.35
CA TRP A 92 11.19 -12.64 2.86
C TRP A 92 10.24 -13.55 2.09
N PRO A 93 9.29 -14.20 2.77
CA PRO A 93 8.19 -14.88 2.10
C PRO A 93 7.24 -13.86 1.46
N VAL A 94 6.56 -14.28 0.39
CA VAL A 94 5.69 -13.41 -0.41
C VAL A 94 4.56 -12.81 0.44
N GLU A 95 4.02 -13.57 1.39
CA GLU A 95 2.97 -13.14 2.30
C GLU A 95 3.45 -12.02 3.25
N ALA A 96 4.72 -12.07 3.67
CA ALA A 96 5.29 -11.00 4.48
C ALA A 96 5.52 -9.74 3.66
N ILE A 97 5.95 -9.89 2.40
CA ILE A 97 6.13 -8.78 1.47
C ILE A 97 4.80 -8.07 1.23
N SER A 98 3.73 -8.82 0.94
CA SER A 98 2.40 -8.22 0.71
C SER A 98 1.87 -7.51 1.96
N ALA A 99 1.90 -8.17 3.13
CA ALA A 99 1.38 -7.58 4.37
C ALA A 99 2.18 -6.33 4.81
N ALA A 100 3.50 -6.34 4.61
CA ALA A 100 4.33 -5.18 4.89
C ALA A 100 4.07 -4.03 3.89
N ALA A 101 3.88 -4.34 2.61
CA ALA A 101 3.55 -3.34 1.61
C ALA A 101 2.21 -2.66 1.94
N ASP A 102 1.16 -3.42 2.27
CA ASP A 102 -0.15 -2.87 2.67
C ASP A 102 -0.04 -1.92 3.86
N MET A 103 0.78 -2.29 4.86
CA MET A 103 1.06 -1.43 6.01
C MET A 103 1.76 -0.13 5.59
N VAL A 104 2.75 -0.22 4.71
CA VAL A 104 3.50 0.94 4.21
C VAL A 104 2.61 1.87 3.39
N GLU A 105 1.74 1.33 2.54
CA GLU A 105 0.76 2.11 1.77
C GLU A 105 -0.21 2.84 2.69
N ARG A 106 -0.72 2.17 3.73
CA ARG A 106 -1.60 2.77 4.74
C ARG A 106 -0.91 3.89 5.49
N LEU A 107 0.32 3.65 5.98
CA LEU A 107 1.11 4.66 6.68
C LEU A 107 1.33 5.91 5.80
N SER A 108 1.58 5.67 4.51
CA SER A 108 1.85 6.70 3.51
C SER A 108 0.60 7.41 2.97
N GLY A 109 -0.60 6.97 3.37
CA GLY A 109 -1.87 7.47 2.83
C GLY A 109 -2.06 7.20 1.34
N MET A 110 -1.48 6.10 0.84
CA MET A 110 -1.54 5.67 -0.56
C MET A 110 -2.64 4.64 -0.81
N SER A 111 -3.06 3.91 0.22
CA SER A 111 -4.25 3.06 0.18
C SER A 111 -5.48 3.82 0.68
N ALA A 112 -6.65 3.43 0.18
CA ALA A 112 -7.91 3.96 0.69
C ALA A 112 -8.02 3.64 2.19
N PRO A 113 -8.58 4.52 3.02
CA PRO A 113 -8.96 4.12 4.37
C PRO A 113 -9.87 2.90 4.23
N VAL A 114 -9.58 1.84 4.99
CA VAL A 114 -10.52 0.73 5.14
C VAL A 114 -11.76 1.35 5.79
N THR A 115 -12.74 1.75 4.99
CA THR A 115 -14.09 1.81 5.49
C THR A 115 -14.41 0.37 5.85
N GLU A 116 -14.40 0.07 7.15
CA GLU A 116 -15.26 -0.98 7.66
C GLU A 116 -16.70 -0.54 7.33
N ASP A 117 -17.09 -0.69 6.07
CA ASP A 117 -18.50 -0.84 5.72
C ASP A 117 -18.88 -2.21 6.27
N VAL A 118 -19.08 -2.26 7.59
CA VAL A 118 -20.01 -3.20 8.18
C VAL A 118 -21.27 -3.03 7.33
N PRO A 119 -21.75 -4.07 6.63
CA PRO A 119 -23.03 -3.94 5.95
C PRO A 119 -24.03 -3.68 7.06
N ALA A 120 -24.46 -2.43 7.19
CA ALA A 120 -25.59 -2.06 8.00
C ALA A 120 -26.71 -2.97 7.51
N LEU A 121 -27.05 -3.96 8.34
CA LEU A 121 -28.20 -4.81 8.15
C LEU A 121 -29.32 -3.87 7.73
N ALA A 122 -29.89 -4.12 6.56
CA ALA A 122 -31.02 -3.36 6.06
C ALA A 122 -32.15 -3.46 7.09
N GLU A 123 -32.23 -2.49 7.99
CA GLU A 123 -33.44 -2.24 8.77
C GLU A 123 -34.43 -1.56 7.83
N ASP A 124 -35.18 -2.42 7.16
CA ASP A 124 -36.54 -2.19 6.69
C ASP A 124 -37.28 -1.24 7.64
N THR A 125 -37.26 0.05 7.30
CA THR A 125 -38.17 1.01 7.89
C THR A 125 -38.94 1.63 6.73
N ALA A 126 -39.98 0.91 6.31
CA ALA A 126 -41.00 1.39 5.40
C ALA A 126 -41.49 2.79 5.84
N GLU A 127 -41.19 3.81 5.03
CA GLU A 127 -41.78 5.13 5.19
C GLU A 127 -43.31 5.05 5.00
N PRO A 128 -44.13 5.52 5.95
CA PRO A 128 -45.56 5.64 5.70
C PRO A 128 -45.80 6.82 4.77
N ILE A 129 -46.10 6.50 3.50
CA ILE A 129 -46.65 7.43 2.51
C ILE A 129 -47.85 8.20 3.08
N THR A 130 -47.64 9.47 3.44
CA THR A 130 -48.72 10.38 3.82
C THR A 130 -49.54 10.74 2.59
N ALA A 131 -50.77 10.21 2.54
CA ALA A 131 -51.76 10.43 1.51
C ALA A 131 -52.21 11.91 1.44
N GLY A 132 -51.74 12.63 0.42
CA GLY A 132 -52.31 13.91 0.01
C GLY A 132 -53.67 13.72 -0.67
N LYS A 133 -54.75 13.97 0.09
CA LYS A 133 -56.13 14.04 -0.42
C LYS A 133 -56.25 15.10 -1.52
N HIS A 134 -56.52 14.67 -2.75
CA HIS A 134 -57.18 15.47 -3.77
C HIS A 134 -58.64 15.73 -3.37
N LEU A 135 -59.06 16.98 -3.17
CA LEU A 135 -60.46 17.39 -3.35
C LEU A 135 -60.56 18.79 -3.98
N LYS A 136 -61.42 18.86 -4.99
CA LYS A 136 -61.79 19.98 -5.88
C LYS A 136 -62.62 21.06 -5.17
N ALA A 137 -62.56 22.28 -5.69
CA ALA A 137 -63.68 23.25 -5.79
C ALA A 137 -63.33 24.18 -6.97
N SER A 138 -64.01 24.10 -8.12
CA SER A 138 -65.32 24.66 -8.47
C SER A 138 -65.36 26.18 -8.51
#